data_AF-A0A1T5JML0-F1
#
_entry.id   AF-A0A1T5JML0-F1
#
_cell.length_a   1.000
_cell.length_b   1.000
_cell.length_c   1.000
_cell.angle_alpha   90.00
_cell.angle_beta   90.00
_cell.angle_gamma   90.00
#
_symmetry.space_group_name_H-M   'P 1'
#
loop_
_entity.id
_entity.type
_entity.pdbx_description
1 polymer ?
#
loop_
_entity_poly.entity_id
_entity_poly.type
_entity_poly.pdbx_seq_one_letter_code
_entity_poly.pdbx_strand_id
1 'polypeptide(L)'
;MKKSVLFGMAAAMVLAASCTPKVSGIRTETCQFSDAGAHARLSIKAELPVAETEGTAVMRQTLVDMMDRSLSHIGFGEDSRAFPRFDGDIDDAKALGAYYGANGFADMTAKVQADVDDRTADIRANEDLTEEEREHALAEIPGWEYDFNLEKVYETERIVVFNSVDYIYLGGAHGGVGGDGALTFDKESGMRIRDFFAPGAAAQMQDLLRRGLEEYFAEASDGTEYNLDDFLHLDGDLIPLPQWAPKPTEEGLVLTYQQYEIAAYAAGMPSFTLSYAEAAPFLLPEAKKDLGL
;
A
#
# COMPACT_ATOMS: atom_id res chain seq x y z
N MET A 1 30.29 -6.98 -62.27
CA MET A 1 30.06 -7.05 -60.81
C MET A 1 30.61 -5.75 -60.21
N LYS A 2 29.80 -4.70 -59.99
CA LYS A 2 29.16 -4.33 -58.70
C LYS A 2 30.14 -4.50 -57.54
N LYS A 3 30.75 -3.44 -56.97
CA LYS A 3 30.22 -2.48 -55.97
C LYS A 3 31.46 -1.76 -55.39
N SER A 4 31.48 -0.60 -54.76
CA SER A 4 30.61 0.55 -54.58
C SER A 4 31.43 1.53 -53.72
N VAL A 5 31.37 2.81 -54.03
CA VAL A 5 31.96 3.91 -53.26
C VAL A 5 31.20 4.07 -51.93
N LEU A 6 31.91 4.29 -50.83
CA LEU A 6 31.32 4.81 -49.59
C LEU A 6 32.08 6.07 -49.16
N PHE A 7 31.38 7.20 -49.25
CA PHE A 7 31.75 8.49 -48.68
C PHE A 7 31.43 8.46 -47.17
N GLY A 8 32.43 8.69 -46.33
CA GLY A 8 32.22 8.93 -44.89
C GLY A 8 31.91 10.40 -44.65
N MET A 9 30.65 10.72 -44.38
CA MET A 9 30.21 12.05 -43.96
C MET A 9 30.22 12.09 -42.43
N ALA A 10 31.14 12.86 -41.84
CA ALA A 10 31.20 13.09 -40.41
C ALA A 10 30.06 14.05 -39.99
N ALA A 11 29.05 13.52 -39.32
CA ALA A 11 28.02 14.32 -38.65
C ALA A 11 28.55 14.74 -37.27
N ALA A 12 28.77 16.05 -37.09
CA ALA A 12 29.04 16.63 -35.78
C ALA A 12 27.72 16.65 -34.99
N MET A 13 27.63 15.77 -33.99
CA MET A 13 26.51 15.74 -33.04
C MET A 13 26.80 16.76 -31.94
N VAL A 14 26.09 17.89 -31.97
CA VAL A 14 26.07 18.86 -30.86
C VAL A 14 25.25 18.23 -29.74
N LEU A 15 25.91 17.74 -28.69
CA LEU A 15 25.25 17.43 -27.43
C LEU A 15 24.84 18.76 -26.78
N ALA A 16 23.57 19.14 -26.96
CA ALA A 16 22.95 20.10 -26.05
C ALA A 16 22.72 19.39 -24.72
N ALA A 17 23.58 19.67 -23.74
CA ALA A 17 23.30 19.32 -22.35
C ALA A 17 22.10 20.17 -21.88
N SER A 18 20.90 19.61 -21.95
CA SER A 18 19.75 20.17 -21.25
C SER A 18 19.93 19.84 -19.76
N CYS A 19 20.56 20.74 -19.02
CA CYS A 19 20.42 20.76 -17.57
C CYS A 19 19.00 21.21 -17.25
N THR A 20 18.04 20.29 -17.25
CA THR A 20 16.84 20.47 -16.44
C THR A 20 17.29 20.59 -14.98
N PRO A 21 16.78 21.57 -14.21
CA PRO A 21 17.05 21.63 -12.79
C PRO A 21 16.64 20.27 -12.19
N LYS A 22 17.55 19.62 -11.48
CA LYS A 22 17.22 18.43 -10.71
C LYS A 22 16.23 18.91 -9.64
N VAL A 23 14.96 18.59 -9.82
CA VAL A 23 13.91 18.84 -8.82
C VAL A 23 14.46 18.36 -7.49
N SER A 24 14.61 19.26 -6.51
CA SER A 24 15.06 18.85 -5.18
C SER A 24 13.90 18.10 -4.54
N GLY A 25 13.96 16.76 -4.59
CA GLY A 25 12.96 15.92 -3.97
C GLY A 25 12.90 16.13 -2.46
N ILE A 26 11.75 15.88 -1.86
CA ILE A 26 11.58 15.92 -0.40
C ILE A 26 12.56 14.94 0.22
N ARG A 27 13.34 15.44 1.20
CA ARG A 27 14.22 14.60 2.01
C ARG A 27 13.37 13.75 2.93
N THR A 28 13.72 12.47 3.01
CA THR A 28 13.12 11.54 3.94
C THR A 28 14.16 11.02 4.92
N GLU A 29 13.67 10.58 6.07
CA GLU A 29 14.39 9.75 7.01
C GLU A 29 13.58 8.49 7.29
N THR A 30 14.22 7.48 7.86
CA THR A 30 13.63 6.15 7.96
C THR A 30 13.51 5.72 9.42
N CYS A 31 12.28 5.41 9.80
CA CYS A 31 11.93 4.65 10.98
C CYS A 31 12.01 3.15 10.64
N GLN A 32 12.75 2.38 11.44
CA GLN A 32 12.86 0.92 11.29
C GLN A 32 12.81 0.22 12.64
N PHE A 33 12.13 -0.91 12.67
CA PHE A 33 12.10 -1.85 13.79
C PHE A 33 11.88 -3.26 13.26
N SER A 34 12.49 -4.26 13.90
CA SER A 34 12.15 -5.65 13.67
C SER A 34 12.46 -6.46 14.92
N ASP A 35 11.51 -7.28 15.35
CA ASP A 35 11.68 -8.21 16.46
C ASP A 35 10.85 -9.48 16.24
N ALA A 36 11.26 -10.57 16.85
CA ALA A 36 10.61 -11.87 16.72
C ALA A 36 10.76 -12.71 17.99
N GLY A 37 9.67 -13.40 18.34
CA GLY A 37 9.58 -14.38 19.42
C GLY A 37 9.20 -15.75 18.87
N ALA A 38 8.79 -16.66 19.76
CA ALA A 38 8.42 -18.03 19.37
C ALA A 38 7.22 -18.08 18.42
N HIS A 39 6.21 -17.24 18.65
CA HIS A 39 4.96 -17.20 17.87
C HIS A 39 4.61 -15.78 17.38
N ALA A 40 5.54 -14.84 17.39
CA ALA A 40 5.26 -13.45 17.00
C ALA A 40 6.41 -12.87 16.18
N ARG A 41 6.10 -12.16 15.10
CA ARG A 41 7.06 -11.37 14.32
C ARG A 41 6.47 -10.02 13.96
N LEU A 42 7.20 -8.94 14.26
CA LEU A 42 6.83 -7.58 13.87
C LEU A 42 7.98 -6.95 13.07
N SER A 43 7.65 -6.35 11.93
CA SER A 43 8.55 -5.48 11.17
C SER A 43 7.90 -4.13 10.90
N ILE A 44 8.68 -3.06 11.01
CA ILE A 44 8.28 -1.71 10.66
C ILE A 44 9.36 -1.12 9.77
N LYS A 45 8.96 -0.61 8.61
CA LYS A 45 9.77 0.25 7.76
C LYS A 45 8.92 1.44 7.32
N ALA A 46 9.28 2.63 7.79
CA ALA A 46 8.54 3.83 7.46
C ALA A 46 9.49 4.96 7.02
N GLU A 47 9.34 5.43 5.80
CA GLU A 47 9.95 6.65 5.31
C GLU A 47 9.07 7.84 5.66
N LEU A 48 9.63 8.80 6.38
CA LEU A 48 8.95 10.02 6.81
C LEU A 48 9.66 11.24 6.22
N PRO A 49 8.92 12.27 5.77
CA PRO A 49 9.53 13.51 5.32
C PRO A 49 10.21 14.22 6.49
N VAL A 50 11.40 14.77 6.25
CA VAL A 50 12.08 15.64 7.23
C VAL A 50 11.32 16.97 7.28
N ALA A 51 10.97 17.43 8.48
CA ALA A 51 10.16 18.63 8.71
C ALA A 51 10.97 19.94 8.49
N GLU A 52 11.35 20.22 7.25
CA GLU A 52 12.16 21.40 6.88
C GLU A 52 11.32 22.62 6.46
N THR A 53 10.09 22.37 6.04
CA THR A 53 9.08 23.37 5.64
C THR A 53 7.75 23.08 6.33
N GLU A 54 6.85 24.08 6.36
CA GLU A 54 5.49 23.90 6.86
C GLU A 54 4.78 22.72 6.19
N GLY A 55 4.85 22.62 4.85
CA GLY A 55 4.28 21.50 4.10
C GLY A 55 4.86 20.15 4.54
N THR A 56 6.18 20.01 4.63
CA THR A 56 6.78 18.74 5.07
C THR A 56 6.46 18.38 6.53
N ALA A 57 6.28 19.38 7.41
CA ALA A 57 5.86 19.16 8.79
C ALA A 57 4.40 18.65 8.87
N VAL A 58 3.49 19.22 8.08
CA VAL A 58 2.09 18.76 7.98
C VAL A 58 2.00 17.35 7.42
N MET A 59 2.78 17.04 6.37
CA MET A 59 2.87 15.67 5.83
C MET A 59 3.37 14.70 6.90
N ARG A 60 4.45 15.06 7.59
CA ARG A 60 5.04 14.22 8.63
C ARG A 60 4.03 13.92 9.72
N GLN A 61 3.36 14.93 10.25
CA GLN A 61 2.31 14.76 11.26
C GLN A 61 1.23 13.80 10.78
N THR A 62 0.76 13.96 9.54
CA THR A 62 -0.26 13.09 8.94
C THR A 62 0.20 11.63 8.84
N LEU A 63 1.46 11.40 8.44
CA LEU A 63 2.03 10.05 8.33
C LEU A 63 2.28 9.43 9.70
N VAL A 64 2.70 10.22 10.70
CA VAL A 64 2.86 9.76 12.09
C VAL A 64 1.50 9.43 12.72
N ASP A 65 0.45 10.21 12.44
CA ASP A 65 -0.93 9.89 12.88
C ASP A 65 -1.43 8.55 12.32
N MET A 66 -1.11 8.29 11.05
CA MET A 66 -1.44 7.02 10.40
C MET A 66 -0.64 5.85 11.01
N MET A 67 0.67 6.03 11.21
CA MET A 67 1.51 5.04 11.89
C MET A 67 0.99 4.74 13.30
N ASP A 68 0.61 5.77 14.08
CA ASP A 68 0.00 5.60 15.41
C ASP A 68 -1.24 4.72 15.34
N ARG A 69 -2.14 5.00 14.38
CA ARG A 69 -3.37 4.23 14.19
C ARG A 69 -3.09 2.76 13.85
N SER A 70 -2.19 2.48 12.91
CA SER A 70 -1.89 1.09 12.50
C SER A 70 -1.16 0.32 13.60
N LEU A 71 -0.14 0.94 14.22
CA LEU A 71 0.79 0.23 15.12
C LEU A 71 0.31 0.17 16.56
N SER A 72 -0.63 1.03 16.97
CA SER A 72 -1.25 0.94 18.30
C SER A 72 -2.42 -0.04 18.36
N HIS A 73 -2.69 -0.75 17.26
CA HIS A 73 -3.81 -1.69 17.16
C HIS A 73 -3.49 -2.87 16.22
N ILE A 74 -2.66 -3.81 16.67
CA ILE A 74 -2.34 -5.03 15.92
C ILE A 74 -3.25 -6.18 16.41
N GLY A 75 -4.05 -6.78 15.52
CA GLY A 75 -4.89 -7.97 15.82
C GLY A 75 -6.41 -7.75 15.66
N PHE A 76 -7.21 -8.57 16.36
CA PHE A 76 -8.69 -8.52 16.34
C PHE A 76 -9.26 -7.70 17.53
N GLY A 77 -10.32 -6.91 17.30
CA GLY A 77 -11.13 -6.28 18.36
C GLY A 77 -11.43 -4.78 18.15
N GLU A 78 -12.49 -4.25 18.77
CA GLU A 78 -12.97 -2.87 18.57
C GLU A 78 -12.16 -1.77 19.33
N ASP A 79 -11.93 -0.67 18.60
CA ASP A 79 -11.87 0.77 18.94
C ASP A 79 -10.96 1.34 20.03
N SER A 80 -10.23 0.53 20.80
CA SER A 80 -9.25 1.07 21.77
C SER A 80 -7.79 0.77 21.37
N ARG A 81 -6.97 1.83 21.40
CA ARG A 81 -5.51 1.75 21.26
C ARG A 81 -4.89 0.94 22.40
N ALA A 82 -3.95 0.06 22.07
CA ALA A 82 -3.31 -0.84 23.03
C ALA A 82 -2.35 -0.14 24.00
N PHE A 83 -1.74 0.97 23.58
CA PHE A 83 -0.77 1.73 24.38
C PHE A 83 -0.90 3.24 24.13
N PRO A 84 -0.33 4.09 25.02
CA PRO A 84 -0.32 5.55 24.88
C PRO A 84 0.28 6.05 23.56
N ARG A 85 0.08 7.34 23.25
CA ARG A 85 0.56 7.90 21.98
C ARG A 85 1.96 8.36 22.25
N PHE A 86 2.83 8.26 21.25
CA PHE A 86 4.16 8.81 21.39
C PHE A 86 4.06 10.30 21.74
N ASP A 87 4.60 10.67 22.90
CA ASP A 87 4.59 12.02 23.47
C ASP A 87 5.96 12.71 23.36
N GLY A 88 6.92 12.06 22.70
CA GLY A 88 8.24 12.59 22.40
C GLY A 88 8.29 13.41 21.10
N ASP A 89 9.51 13.70 20.68
CA ASP A 89 9.77 14.45 19.44
C ASP A 89 9.48 13.60 18.21
N ILE A 90 8.40 13.93 17.49
CA ILE A 90 8.03 13.22 16.27
C ILE A 90 9.07 13.43 15.15
N ASP A 91 9.96 14.41 15.24
CA ASP A 91 11.05 14.61 14.28
C ASP A 91 12.22 13.63 14.51
N ASP A 92 12.22 12.87 15.61
CA ASP A 92 13.14 11.75 15.82
C ASP A 92 12.52 10.43 15.29
N ALA A 93 12.75 10.14 14.00
CA ALA A 93 12.23 8.91 13.37
C ALA A 93 12.73 7.62 14.04
N LYS A 94 13.93 7.66 14.65
CA LYS A 94 14.46 6.50 15.38
C LYS A 94 13.70 6.29 16.68
N ALA A 95 13.41 7.35 17.43
CA ALA A 95 12.60 7.26 18.64
C ALA A 95 11.18 6.80 18.35
N LEU A 96 10.56 7.30 17.27
CA LEU A 96 9.25 6.83 16.79
C LEU A 96 9.26 5.32 16.51
N GLY A 97 10.23 4.83 15.74
CA GLY A 97 10.34 3.42 15.41
C GLY A 97 10.58 2.52 16.62
N ALA A 98 11.46 2.96 17.52
CA ALA A 98 11.69 2.24 18.77
C ALA A 98 10.43 2.19 19.65
N TYR A 99 9.69 3.29 19.74
CA TYR A 99 8.47 3.37 20.55
C TYR A 99 7.35 2.49 20.01
N TYR A 100 6.94 2.70 18.76
CA TYR A 100 5.85 1.93 18.16
C TYR A 100 6.23 0.46 17.95
N GLY A 101 7.49 0.20 17.60
CA GLY A 101 8.01 -1.16 17.48
C GLY A 101 7.98 -1.94 18.77
N ALA A 102 8.57 -1.40 19.85
CA ALA A 102 8.63 -2.11 21.12
C ALA A 102 7.25 -2.29 21.76
N ASN A 103 6.40 -1.26 21.75
CA ASN A 103 5.06 -1.36 22.33
C ASN A 103 4.14 -2.25 21.47
N GLY A 104 4.18 -2.11 20.14
CA GLY A 104 3.41 -2.95 19.22
C GLY A 104 3.82 -4.42 19.31
N PHE A 105 5.12 -4.71 19.41
CA PHE A 105 5.61 -6.08 19.55
C PHE A 105 5.22 -6.69 20.90
N ALA A 106 5.27 -5.92 21.99
CA ALA A 106 4.84 -6.38 23.30
C ALA A 106 3.34 -6.71 23.34
N ASP A 107 2.50 -5.84 22.78
CA ASP A 107 1.05 -6.06 22.66
C ASP A 107 0.73 -7.29 21.80
N MET A 108 1.32 -7.39 20.61
CA MET A 108 1.13 -8.52 19.71
C MET A 108 1.60 -9.84 20.34
N THR A 109 2.73 -9.82 21.06
CA THR A 109 3.26 -11.00 21.77
C THR A 109 2.29 -11.48 22.85
N ALA A 110 1.68 -10.56 23.61
CA ALA A 110 0.70 -10.92 24.63
C ALA A 110 -0.57 -11.54 24.02
N LYS A 111 -1.05 -10.99 22.89
CA LYS A 111 -2.23 -11.48 22.18
C LYS A 111 -2.00 -12.86 21.55
N VAL A 112 -0.87 -13.05 20.86
CA VAL A 112 -0.58 -14.36 20.26
C VAL A 112 -0.33 -15.43 21.33
N GLN A 113 0.25 -15.08 22.48
CA GLN A 113 0.40 -16.05 23.57
C GLN A 113 -0.97 -16.53 24.07
N ALA A 114 -1.96 -15.64 24.18
CA ALA A 114 -3.32 -16.03 24.55
C ALA A 114 -3.96 -16.95 23.49
N ASP A 115 -3.82 -16.64 22.19
CA ASP A 115 -4.29 -17.50 21.10
C ASP A 115 -3.61 -18.88 21.09
N VAL A 116 -2.29 -18.92 21.33
CA VAL A 116 -1.53 -20.17 21.45
C VAL A 116 -1.99 -21.00 22.65
N ASP A 117 -2.26 -20.37 23.79
CA ASP A 117 -2.74 -21.05 24.99
C ASP A 117 -4.13 -21.66 24.77
N ASP A 118 -5.04 -20.92 24.14
CA ASP A 118 -6.39 -21.37 23.81
C ASP A 118 -6.35 -22.55 22.82
N ARG A 119 -5.61 -22.43 21.72
CA ARG A 119 -5.41 -23.52 20.74
C ARG A 119 -4.80 -24.76 21.37
N THR A 120 -3.82 -24.57 22.26
CA THR A 120 -3.19 -25.67 23.00
C THR A 120 -4.21 -26.40 23.87
N ALA A 121 -5.08 -25.67 24.56
CA ALA A 121 -6.13 -26.26 25.39
C ALA A 121 -7.13 -27.06 24.53
N ASP A 122 -7.57 -26.49 23.41
CA ASP A 122 -8.51 -27.14 22.47
C ASP A 122 -7.93 -28.42 21.87
N ILE A 123 -6.68 -28.40 21.41
CA ILE A 123 -6.00 -29.59 20.84
C ILE A 123 -5.90 -30.69 21.90
N ARG A 124 -5.53 -30.35 23.13
CA ARG A 124 -5.40 -31.34 24.23
C ARG A 124 -6.74 -31.93 24.66
N ALA A 125 -7.81 -31.15 24.59
CA ALA A 125 -9.16 -31.60 24.93
C ALA A 125 -9.85 -32.37 23.80
N ASN A 126 -9.29 -32.39 22.59
CA ASN A 126 -9.90 -33.04 21.44
C ASN A 126 -9.77 -34.57 21.51
N GLU A 127 -10.90 -35.23 21.82
CA GLU A 127 -11.02 -36.69 21.92
C GLU A 127 -11.06 -37.40 20.55
N ASP A 128 -11.30 -36.68 19.45
CA ASP A 128 -11.33 -37.24 18.09
C ASP A 128 -9.92 -37.46 17.53
N LEU A 129 -8.89 -36.85 18.13
CA LEU A 129 -7.49 -36.99 17.73
C LEU A 129 -6.81 -38.15 18.47
N THR A 130 -5.93 -38.86 17.77
CA THR A 130 -4.93 -39.73 18.39
C THR A 130 -3.86 -38.92 19.14
N GLU A 131 -3.06 -39.57 19.97
CA GLU A 131 -1.96 -38.89 20.68
C GLU A 131 -0.92 -38.32 19.69
N GLU A 132 -0.60 -39.07 18.64
CA GLU A 132 0.35 -38.64 17.61
C GLU A 132 -0.18 -37.42 16.84
N GLU A 133 -1.47 -37.39 16.50
CA GLU A 133 -2.10 -36.24 15.85
C GLU A 133 -2.13 -35.01 16.77
N ARG A 134 -2.35 -35.19 18.08
CA ARG A 134 -2.25 -34.10 19.06
C ARG A 134 -0.83 -33.55 19.15
N GLU A 135 0.18 -34.42 19.28
CA GLU A 135 1.58 -34.00 19.33
C GLU A 135 1.98 -33.22 18.07
N HIS A 136 1.56 -33.70 16.89
CA HIS A 136 1.79 -32.98 15.64
C HIS A 136 1.08 -31.63 15.60
N ALA A 137 -0.21 -31.56 15.96
CA ALA A 137 -0.96 -30.31 15.97
C ALA A 137 -0.38 -29.27 16.95
N LEU A 138 0.11 -29.71 18.11
CA LEU A 138 0.78 -28.84 19.09
C LEU A 138 2.11 -28.28 18.56
N ALA A 139 2.84 -29.04 17.75
CA ALA A 139 4.10 -28.60 17.14
C ALA A 139 3.89 -27.58 16.01
N GLU A 140 2.71 -27.58 15.38
CA GLU A 140 2.38 -26.76 14.22
C GLU A 140 1.48 -25.55 14.56
N ILE A 141 1.35 -25.17 15.83
CA ILE A 141 0.58 -23.97 16.22
C ILE A 141 1.21 -22.74 15.55
N PRO A 142 0.47 -22.05 14.65
CA PRO A 142 1.04 -20.96 13.88
C PRO A 142 1.30 -19.73 14.77
N GLY A 143 2.33 -18.98 14.41
CA GLY A 143 2.57 -17.65 14.97
C GLY A 143 1.82 -16.55 14.22
N TRP A 144 1.90 -15.33 14.75
CA TRP A 144 1.42 -14.10 14.12
C TRP A 144 2.57 -13.34 13.47
N GLU A 145 2.28 -12.70 12.34
CA GLU A 145 3.20 -11.83 11.61
C GLU A 145 2.49 -10.51 11.27
N TYR A 146 3.19 -9.40 11.50
CA TYR A 146 2.74 -8.08 11.09
C TYR A 146 3.91 -7.30 10.48
N ASP A 147 3.76 -6.86 9.24
CA ASP A 147 4.72 -6.01 8.55
C ASP A 147 4.06 -4.69 8.18
N PHE A 148 4.55 -3.58 8.76
CA PHE A 148 4.13 -2.24 8.39
C PHE A 148 5.14 -1.62 7.42
N ASN A 149 4.68 -1.22 6.23
CA ASN A 149 5.52 -0.54 5.25
C ASN A 149 4.91 0.79 4.80
N LEU A 150 5.67 1.87 5.01
CA LEU A 150 5.39 3.20 4.47
C LEU A 150 6.62 3.66 3.67
N GLU A 151 6.47 3.90 2.37
CA GLU A 151 7.60 4.27 1.51
C GLU A 151 7.25 5.43 0.57
N LYS A 152 8.23 6.30 0.25
CA LYS A 152 8.05 7.31 -0.80
C LYS A 152 8.17 6.63 -2.16
N VAL A 153 7.10 6.62 -2.96
CA VAL A 153 7.02 5.88 -4.23
C VAL A 153 7.07 6.74 -5.47
N TYR A 154 6.65 8.00 -5.38
CA TYR A 154 6.60 8.90 -6.54
C TYR A 154 6.67 10.36 -6.09
N GLU A 155 7.22 11.23 -6.95
CA GLU A 155 7.35 12.65 -6.64
C GLU A 155 7.43 13.49 -7.92
N THR A 156 6.77 14.65 -7.91
CA THR A 156 6.89 15.70 -8.91
C THR A 156 7.31 17.02 -8.24
N GLU A 157 7.30 18.12 -9.00
CA GLU A 157 7.46 19.46 -8.42
C GLU A 157 6.33 19.82 -7.45
N ARG A 158 5.10 19.34 -7.70
CA ARG A 158 3.90 19.74 -6.94
C ARG A 158 3.47 18.71 -5.91
N ILE A 159 3.64 17.42 -6.18
CA ILE A 159 3.13 16.36 -5.32
C ILE A 159 4.21 15.39 -4.90
N VAL A 160 4.00 14.73 -3.76
CA VAL A 160 4.74 13.55 -3.33
C VAL A 160 3.75 12.45 -2.98
N VAL A 161 4.08 11.21 -3.32
CA VAL A 161 3.26 10.04 -3.04
C VAL A 161 4.03 9.11 -2.12
N PHE A 162 3.42 8.79 -0.98
CA PHE A 162 3.83 7.68 -0.14
C PHE A 162 2.87 6.51 -0.35
N ASN A 163 3.35 5.28 -0.17
CA ASN A 163 2.51 4.08 -0.20
C ASN A 163 2.53 3.43 1.17
N SER A 164 1.36 3.24 1.78
CA SER A 164 1.18 2.57 3.07
C SER A 164 0.51 1.23 2.84
N VAL A 165 1.23 0.15 3.11
CA VAL A 165 0.74 -1.22 2.95
C VAL A 165 1.20 -2.02 4.15
N ASP A 166 0.24 -2.71 4.76
CA ASP A 166 0.47 -3.55 5.93
C ASP A 166 0.19 -5.01 5.54
N TYR A 167 1.05 -5.95 5.95
CA TYR A 167 0.73 -7.37 5.91
C TYR A 167 0.39 -7.85 7.32
N ILE A 168 -0.67 -8.65 7.45
CA ILE A 168 -1.12 -9.20 8.71
C ILE A 168 -1.46 -10.69 8.58
N TYR A 169 -0.85 -11.53 9.39
CA TYR A 169 -1.18 -12.94 9.54
C TYR A 169 -1.41 -13.25 11.02
N LEU A 170 -2.61 -13.74 11.36
CA LEU A 170 -3.03 -13.98 12.74
C LEU A 170 -3.31 -15.47 13.01
N GLY A 171 -2.51 -16.36 12.40
CA GLY A 171 -2.61 -17.81 12.61
C GLY A 171 -3.82 -18.49 11.95
N GLY A 172 -4.44 -17.84 10.96
CA GLY A 172 -5.57 -18.37 10.17
C GLY A 172 -5.13 -19.11 8.91
N ALA A 173 -6.06 -19.29 7.97
CA ALA A 173 -5.80 -19.95 6.68
C ALA A 173 -4.83 -19.16 5.78
N HIS A 174 -4.88 -17.83 5.84
CA HIS A 174 -4.01 -16.93 5.08
C HIS A 174 -3.83 -15.60 5.83
N GLY A 175 -2.85 -14.81 5.41
CA GLY A 175 -2.70 -13.42 5.82
C GLY A 175 -3.55 -12.47 4.98
N GLY A 176 -3.50 -11.19 5.29
CA GLY A 176 -4.19 -10.13 4.57
C GLY A 176 -3.28 -8.96 4.31
N VAL A 177 -3.62 -8.17 3.30
CA VAL A 177 -3.02 -6.87 3.02
C VAL A 177 -4.00 -5.78 3.46
N GLY A 178 -3.50 -4.83 4.25
CA GLY A 178 -4.22 -3.63 4.69
C GLY A 178 -3.43 -2.35 4.42
N GLY A 179 -3.75 -1.30 5.16
CA GLY A 179 -3.15 0.03 5.01
C GLY A 179 -4.03 1.00 4.21
N ASP A 180 -3.47 2.16 3.87
CA ASP A 180 -4.17 3.24 3.18
C ASP A 180 -3.88 3.31 1.66
N GLY A 181 -3.04 2.40 1.15
CA GLY A 181 -2.56 2.44 -0.23
C GLY A 181 -1.76 3.72 -0.51
N ALA A 182 -2.07 4.38 -1.63
CA ALA A 182 -1.39 5.61 -2.02
C ALA A 182 -1.85 6.84 -1.20
N LEU A 183 -0.87 7.58 -0.71
CA LEU A 183 -0.99 8.81 0.06
C LEU A 183 -0.34 9.94 -0.75
N THR A 184 -1.15 10.65 -1.53
CA THR A 184 -0.66 11.80 -2.31
C THR A 184 -0.77 13.07 -1.50
N PHE A 185 0.29 13.89 -1.48
CA PHE A 185 0.33 15.17 -0.78
C PHE A 185 0.74 16.28 -1.73
N ASP A 186 0.09 17.45 -1.61
CA ASP A 186 0.59 18.70 -2.18
C ASP A 186 1.84 19.16 -1.40
N LYS A 187 2.93 19.47 -2.10
CA LYS A 187 4.24 19.74 -1.50
C LYS A 187 4.30 21.09 -0.78
N GLU A 188 3.49 22.05 -1.20
CA GLU A 188 3.47 23.40 -0.64
C GLU A 188 2.73 23.42 0.70
N SER A 189 1.49 22.92 0.72
CA SER A 189 0.62 22.90 1.91
C SER A 189 0.83 21.70 2.81
N GLY A 190 1.37 20.59 2.28
CA GLY A 190 1.46 19.31 2.98
C GLY A 190 0.13 18.58 3.15
N MET A 191 -0.96 19.10 2.58
CA MET A 191 -2.28 18.48 2.68
C MET A 191 -2.39 17.23 1.81
N ARG A 192 -3.03 16.18 2.35
CA ARG A 192 -3.32 14.95 1.61
C ARG A 192 -4.42 15.20 0.57
N ILE A 193 -4.15 14.82 -0.67
CA ILE A 193 -5.11 14.76 -1.77
C ILE A 193 -5.80 13.39 -1.69
N ARG A 194 -7.11 13.40 -1.44
CA ARG A 194 -7.93 12.17 -1.33
C ARG A 194 -8.87 12.02 -2.52
N ASP A 195 -9.54 13.11 -2.87
CA ASP A 195 -10.52 13.13 -3.95
C ASP A 195 -9.84 13.56 -5.25
N PHE A 196 -9.64 12.60 -6.16
CA PHE A 196 -9.15 12.88 -7.51
C PHE A 196 -10.28 13.10 -8.50
N PHE A 197 -11.32 12.28 -8.40
CA PHE A 197 -12.42 12.22 -9.34
C PHE A 197 -13.63 13.03 -8.87
N ALA A 198 -14.35 13.63 -9.82
CA ALA A 198 -15.57 14.36 -9.55
C ALA A 198 -16.69 13.43 -9.07
N PRO A 199 -17.67 13.93 -8.28
CA PRO A 199 -18.84 13.15 -7.91
C PRO A 199 -19.55 12.55 -9.14
N GLY A 200 -19.85 11.25 -9.10
CA GLY A 200 -20.48 10.53 -10.21
C GLY A 200 -19.52 10.06 -11.31
N ALA A 201 -18.21 10.31 -11.19
CA ALA A 201 -17.20 9.84 -12.15
C ALA A 201 -17.26 8.32 -12.38
N ALA A 202 -17.47 7.52 -11.32
CA ALA A 202 -17.60 6.07 -11.44
C ALA A 202 -18.62 5.66 -12.52
N ALA A 203 -19.82 6.27 -12.52
CA ALA A 203 -20.86 5.97 -13.49
C ALA A 203 -20.50 6.38 -14.92
N GLN A 204 -19.68 7.43 -15.08
CA GLN A 204 -19.23 7.91 -16.39
C GLN A 204 -18.02 7.14 -16.93
N MET A 205 -17.27 6.48 -16.05
CA MET A 205 -16.03 5.77 -16.36
C MET A 205 -16.23 4.26 -16.58
N GLN A 206 -17.47 3.75 -16.62
CA GLN A 206 -17.73 2.30 -16.66
C GLN A 206 -16.96 1.56 -17.75
N ASP A 207 -16.88 2.12 -18.97
CA ASP A 207 -16.12 1.50 -20.07
C ASP A 207 -14.61 1.43 -19.76
N LEU A 208 -14.05 2.45 -19.10
CA LEU A 208 -12.64 2.49 -18.70
C LEU A 208 -12.36 1.53 -17.54
N LEU A 209 -13.25 1.49 -16.53
CA LEU A 209 -13.10 0.59 -15.38
C LEU A 209 -13.22 -0.87 -15.81
N ARG A 210 -14.21 -1.19 -16.67
CA ARG A 210 -14.39 -2.54 -17.23
C ARG A 210 -13.18 -2.96 -18.04
N ARG A 211 -12.71 -2.12 -18.96
CA ARG A 211 -11.51 -2.42 -19.76
C ARG A 211 -10.28 -2.67 -18.90
N GLY A 212 -10.04 -1.83 -17.89
CA GLY A 212 -8.90 -2.00 -17.00
C GLY A 212 -8.94 -3.32 -16.20
N LEU A 213 -10.12 -3.73 -15.75
CA LEU A 213 -10.30 -5.02 -15.09
C LEU A 213 -10.18 -6.20 -16.07
N GLU A 214 -10.68 -6.07 -17.30
CA GLU A 214 -10.49 -7.08 -18.34
C GLU A 214 -9.01 -7.29 -18.66
N GLU A 215 -8.21 -6.23 -18.69
CA GLU A 215 -6.75 -6.32 -18.87
C GLU A 215 -6.10 -7.08 -17.70
N TYR A 216 -6.43 -6.74 -16.45
CA TYR A 216 -5.91 -7.42 -15.26
C TYR A 216 -6.25 -8.93 -15.22
N PHE A 217 -7.52 -9.27 -15.45
CA PHE A 217 -7.96 -10.67 -15.35
C PHE A 217 -7.55 -11.51 -16.56
N ALA A 218 -7.27 -10.91 -17.72
CA ALA A 218 -6.71 -11.63 -18.86
C ALA A 218 -5.29 -12.16 -18.61
N GLU A 219 -4.48 -11.43 -17.84
CA GLU A 219 -3.17 -11.91 -17.40
C GLU A 219 -3.32 -13.10 -16.43
N ALA A 220 -4.31 -13.05 -15.54
CA ALA A 220 -4.59 -14.11 -14.59
C ALA A 220 -5.19 -15.37 -15.25
N SER A 221 -5.89 -15.23 -16.37
CA SER A 221 -6.57 -16.34 -17.05
C SER A 221 -5.66 -17.17 -17.97
N ASP A 222 -4.39 -16.80 -18.13
CA ASP A 222 -3.40 -17.44 -19.02
C ASP A 222 -3.95 -17.69 -20.45
N GLY A 223 -4.73 -16.71 -20.95
CA GLY A 223 -5.33 -16.76 -22.29
C GLY A 223 -6.53 -17.70 -22.45
N THR A 224 -7.07 -18.25 -21.35
CA THR A 224 -8.38 -18.93 -21.37
C THR A 224 -9.52 -17.92 -21.49
N GLU A 225 -10.56 -18.29 -22.25
CA GLU A 225 -11.78 -17.49 -22.35
C GLU A 225 -12.46 -17.42 -20.98
N TYR A 226 -12.77 -16.21 -20.54
CA TYR A 226 -13.39 -15.96 -19.25
C TYR A 226 -14.41 -14.82 -19.40
N ASN A 227 -15.39 -14.79 -18.48
CA ASN A 227 -16.31 -13.67 -18.35
C ASN A 227 -15.91 -12.87 -17.11
N LEU A 228 -15.61 -11.57 -17.28
CA LEU A 228 -15.23 -10.70 -16.17
C LEU A 228 -16.28 -10.71 -15.06
N ASP A 229 -17.57 -10.72 -15.42
CA ASP A 229 -18.65 -10.64 -14.44
C ASP A 229 -18.69 -11.87 -13.51
N ASP A 230 -18.09 -13.00 -13.90
CA ASP A 230 -17.99 -14.20 -13.05
C ASP A 230 -16.95 -14.03 -11.92
N PHE A 231 -16.02 -13.07 -12.06
CA PHE A 231 -15.01 -12.75 -11.03
C PHE A 231 -15.45 -11.63 -10.09
N LEU A 232 -16.39 -10.79 -10.54
CA LEU A 232 -16.75 -9.58 -9.82
C LEU A 232 -17.89 -9.82 -8.82
N HIS A 233 -17.68 -9.35 -7.60
CA HIS A 233 -18.65 -9.34 -6.51
C HIS A 233 -19.13 -7.91 -6.29
N LEU A 234 -20.09 -7.46 -7.12
CA LEU A 234 -20.58 -6.09 -7.09
C LEU A 234 -21.94 -5.97 -6.40
N ASP A 235 -22.11 -4.90 -5.63
CA ASP A 235 -23.42 -4.46 -5.14
C ASP A 235 -24.15 -3.65 -6.23
N GLY A 236 -24.67 -4.36 -7.24
CA GLY A 236 -25.37 -3.78 -8.39
C GLY A 236 -24.57 -3.84 -9.70
N ASP A 237 -25.03 -3.11 -10.71
CA ASP A 237 -24.50 -3.23 -12.08
C ASP A 237 -23.30 -2.32 -12.38
N LEU A 238 -22.92 -1.43 -11.44
CA LEU A 238 -21.83 -0.49 -11.63
C LEU A 238 -20.55 -0.96 -10.95
N ILE A 239 -19.44 -0.94 -11.68
CA ILE A 239 -18.11 -1.08 -11.11
C ILE A 239 -17.81 0.22 -10.32
N PRO A 240 -17.57 0.16 -8.99
CA PRO A 240 -17.26 1.34 -8.21
C PRO A 240 -15.84 1.83 -8.51
N LEU A 241 -15.51 3.07 -8.14
CA LEU A 241 -14.09 3.45 -8.00
C LEU A 241 -13.49 2.72 -6.79
N PRO A 242 -12.20 2.39 -6.79
CA PRO A 242 -11.58 1.78 -5.63
C PRO A 242 -11.69 2.65 -4.37
N GLN A 243 -11.80 2.01 -3.21
CA GLN A 243 -11.77 2.68 -1.91
C GLN A 243 -10.43 3.37 -1.65
N TRP A 244 -9.33 2.76 -2.10
CA TRP A 244 -8.02 3.42 -2.06
C TRP A 244 -7.95 4.53 -3.10
N ALA A 245 -7.38 5.66 -2.69
CA ALA A 245 -7.14 6.77 -3.59
C ALA A 245 -6.20 6.33 -4.74
N PRO A 246 -6.43 6.81 -5.97
CA PRO A 246 -5.53 6.50 -7.08
C PRO A 246 -4.10 6.89 -6.78
N LYS A 247 -3.15 6.09 -7.26
CA LYS A 247 -1.71 6.35 -7.16
C LYS A 247 -1.24 7.10 -8.41
N PRO A 248 -0.80 8.37 -8.31
CA PRO A 248 -0.10 9.03 -9.40
C PRO A 248 1.24 8.36 -9.71
N THR A 249 1.55 8.25 -11.00
CA THR A 249 2.79 7.71 -11.56
C THR A 249 3.24 8.58 -12.74
N GLU A 250 4.32 8.23 -13.43
CA GLU A 250 4.71 8.96 -14.64
C GLU A 250 3.71 8.71 -15.79
N GLU A 251 3.13 7.50 -15.84
CA GLU A 251 2.26 7.02 -16.92
C GLU A 251 0.80 7.44 -16.75
N GLY A 252 0.35 7.66 -15.51
CA GLY A 252 -1.03 8.01 -15.21
C GLY A 252 -1.45 7.75 -13.77
N LEU A 253 -2.74 7.45 -13.59
CA LEU A 253 -3.33 7.11 -12.30
C LEU A 253 -3.54 5.60 -12.22
N VAL A 254 -2.85 4.95 -11.29
CA VAL A 254 -3.10 3.53 -10.98
C VAL A 254 -4.28 3.44 -10.02
N LEU A 255 -5.31 2.71 -10.43
CA LEU A 255 -6.45 2.35 -9.61
C LEU A 255 -6.19 0.95 -9.06
N THR A 256 -6.39 0.73 -7.76
CA THR A 256 -6.15 -0.57 -7.11
C THR A 256 -7.28 -0.87 -6.14
N TYR A 257 -8.00 -1.95 -6.40
CA TYR A 257 -9.01 -2.49 -5.50
C TYR A 257 -8.32 -3.37 -4.45
N GLN A 258 -8.76 -3.24 -3.20
CA GLN A 258 -8.29 -4.03 -2.07
C GLN A 258 -8.74 -5.49 -2.18
N GLN A 259 -8.12 -6.36 -1.39
CA GLN A 259 -8.58 -7.74 -1.22
C GLN A 259 -10.04 -7.74 -0.77
N TYR A 260 -10.87 -8.62 -1.37
CA TYR A 260 -12.30 -8.71 -1.12
C TYR A 260 -13.16 -7.50 -1.54
N GLU A 261 -12.57 -6.44 -2.11
CA GLU A 261 -13.35 -5.23 -2.41
C GLU A 261 -14.35 -5.43 -3.54
N ILE A 262 -13.92 -6.05 -4.64
CA ILE A 262 -14.77 -6.34 -5.81
C ILE A 262 -14.63 -7.78 -6.30
N ALA A 263 -13.82 -8.63 -5.68
CA ALA A 263 -13.53 -9.99 -6.12
C ALA A 263 -13.07 -10.86 -4.95
N ALA A 264 -13.04 -12.19 -5.12
CA ALA A 264 -12.51 -13.11 -4.11
C ALA A 264 -11.02 -12.86 -3.79
N TYR A 265 -10.56 -13.23 -2.59
CA TYR A 265 -9.14 -13.11 -2.19
C TYR A 265 -8.14 -13.68 -3.21
N ALA A 266 -8.48 -14.81 -3.82
CA ALA A 266 -7.62 -15.49 -4.80
C ALA A 266 -7.39 -14.65 -6.08
N ALA A 267 -8.24 -13.65 -6.35
CA ALA A 267 -8.02 -12.68 -7.44
C ALA A 267 -6.93 -11.64 -7.12
N GLY A 268 -6.41 -11.63 -5.88
CA GLY A 268 -5.42 -10.66 -5.44
C GLY A 268 -6.02 -9.26 -5.24
N MET A 269 -5.34 -8.26 -5.79
CA MET A 269 -5.72 -6.85 -5.71
C MET A 269 -5.83 -6.28 -7.14
N PRO A 270 -7.01 -6.38 -7.78
CA PRO A 270 -7.21 -5.92 -9.15
C PRO A 270 -6.73 -4.48 -9.34
N SER A 271 -5.89 -4.25 -10.34
CA SER A 271 -5.30 -2.94 -10.58
C SER A 271 -5.05 -2.69 -12.06
N PHE A 272 -5.14 -1.42 -12.45
CA PHE A 272 -4.86 -0.97 -13.81
C PHE A 272 -4.53 0.52 -13.81
N THR A 273 -3.93 0.99 -14.91
CA THR A 273 -3.53 2.39 -15.07
C THR A 273 -4.44 3.09 -16.07
N LEU A 274 -5.01 4.22 -15.67
CA LEU A 274 -5.61 5.18 -16.59
C LEU A 274 -4.56 6.20 -16.97
N SER A 275 -4.31 6.39 -18.26
CA SER A 275 -3.46 7.48 -18.71
C SER A 275 -4.05 8.82 -18.27
N TYR A 276 -3.21 9.84 -18.12
CA TYR A 276 -3.70 11.18 -17.76
C TYR A 276 -4.73 11.74 -18.76
N ALA A 277 -4.61 11.39 -20.04
CA ALA A 277 -5.58 11.80 -21.06
C ALA A 277 -6.96 11.15 -20.84
N GLU A 278 -7.01 9.89 -20.43
CA GLU A 278 -8.26 9.17 -20.13
C GLU A 278 -8.88 9.63 -18.82
N ALA A 279 -8.07 9.91 -17.79
CA ALA A 279 -8.56 10.36 -16.50
C ALA A 279 -9.04 11.81 -16.52
N ALA A 280 -8.37 12.70 -17.29
CA ALA A 280 -8.59 14.14 -17.26
C ALA A 280 -10.06 14.59 -17.39
N PRO A 281 -10.93 14.00 -18.22
CA PRO A 281 -12.34 14.40 -18.27
C PRO A 281 -13.09 14.25 -16.95
N PHE A 282 -12.66 13.35 -16.06
CA PHE A 282 -13.35 12.96 -14.84
C PHE A 282 -12.73 13.53 -13.56
N LEU A 283 -11.56 14.18 -13.65
CA LEU A 283 -10.85 14.74 -12.51
C LEU A 283 -11.47 16.05 -12.02
N LEU A 284 -11.38 16.28 -10.70
CA LEU A 284 -11.62 17.59 -10.09
C LEU A 284 -10.62 18.64 -10.64
N PRO A 285 -11.01 19.92 -10.80
CA PRO A 285 -10.10 20.97 -11.25
C PRO A 285 -8.81 21.08 -10.42
N GLU A 286 -8.93 20.91 -9.11
CA GLU A 286 -7.81 20.94 -8.16
C GLU A 286 -6.87 19.76 -8.41
N ALA A 287 -7.41 18.55 -8.55
CA ALA A 287 -6.62 17.36 -8.86
C ALA A 287 -5.84 17.49 -10.18
N LYS A 288 -6.43 18.10 -11.22
CA LYS A 288 -5.72 18.39 -12.49
C LYS A 288 -4.54 19.31 -12.26
N LYS A 289 -4.76 20.41 -11.53
CA LYS A 289 -3.71 21.38 -11.20
C LYS A 289 -2.54 20.74 -10.46
N ASP A 290 -2.83 19.86 -9.50
CA ASP A 290 -1.83 19.18 -8.68
C ASP A 290 -1.05 18.13 -9.48
N LEU A 291 -1.73 17.44 -10.40
CA LEU A 291 -1.13 16.51 -11.37
C LEU A 291 -0.41 17.21 -12.54
N GLY A 292 -0.54 18.53 -12.69
CA GLY A 292 0.08 19.29 -13.77
C GLY A 292 -0.60 19.13 -15.14
N LEU A 293 -1.90 18.86 -15.16
CA LEU A 293 -2.74 18.65 -16.34
C LEU A 293 -3.52 19.90 -16.77
#